data_AF-A0A524NX07-F1
#
_entry.id   AF-A0A524NX07-F1
#
_cell.length_a   1.000
_cell.length_b   1.000
_cell.length_c   1.000
_cell.angle_alpha   90.00
_cell.angle_beta   90.00
_cell.angle_gamma   90.00
#
_symmetry.space_group_name_H-M   'P 1'
#
loop_
_entity.id
_entity.type
_entity.pdbx_description
1 polymer ?
#
loop_
_entity_poly.entity_id
_entity_poly.type
_entity_poly.pdbx_seq_one_letter_code
_entity_poly.pdbx_strand_id
1 'polypeptide(L)'
;MVILANYVHIPKTRLKFSRKCPICGEMLRFGIEPEIIKSTEFYPFPHIILHGNPIHAIIAYIDAELKVRALESSPSIEILREGATFNSLLQKWSNPF
;
A
#
# COMPACT_ATOMS: atom_id res chain seq x y z
N MET A 1 2.18 12.35 29.12
CA MET A 1 2.28 11.25 28.13
C MET A 1 0.96 11.21 27.37
N VAL A 2 0.89 11.81 26.18
CA VAL A 2 -0.36 11.87 25.39
C VAL A 2 -0.09 11.14 24.08
N ILE A 3 -0.67 9.94 23.94
CA ILE A 3 -0.71 9.23 22.67
C ILE A 3 -2.03 9.66 22.01
N LEU A 4 -1.96 10.63 21.10
CA LEU A 4 -3.09 10.95 20.22
C LEU A 4 -3.17 9.84 19.17
N ALA A 5 -4.02 8.85 19.40
CA ALA A 5 -4.41 7.90 18.38
C ALA A 5 -5.30 8.64 17.36
N ASN A 6 -4.71 9.13 16.29
CA ASN A 6 -5.43 9.71 15.15
C ASN A 6 -6.28 8.61 14.49
N TYR A 7 -7.56 8.56 14.85
CA TYR A 7 -8.55 7.73 14.18
C TYR A 7 -8.92 8.37 12.84
N VAL A 8 -8.36 7.84 11.76
CA VAL A 8 -8.81 8.16 10.40
C VAL A 8 -10.13 7.45 10.14
N HIS A 9 -11.18 8.21 9.84
CA HIS A 9 -12.49 7.69 9.47
C HIS A 9 -12.41 7.17 8.02
N ILE A 10 -12.44 5.85 7.80
CA ILE A 10 -12.27 5.24 6.47
C ILE A 10 -13.62 4.73 5.94
N PRO A 11 -14.05 5.11 4.72
CA PRO A 11 -15.32 4.69 4.12
C PRO A 11 -15.42 3.17 3.87
N LYS A 12 -16.66 2.65 3.91
CA LYS A 12 -17.06 1.24 4.13
C LYS A 12 -16.84 0.25 2.96
N THR A 13 -16.31 0.63 1.81
CA THR A 13 -16.32 -0.20 0.57
C THR A 13 -14.95 -0.75 0.14
N ARG A 14 -13.93 -0.73 1.01
CA ARG A 14 -12.56 -1.11 0.67
C ARG A 14 -12.17 -2.47 1.25
N LEU A 15 -11.56 -3.33 0.42
CA LEU A 15 -10.97 -4.59 0.88
C LEU A 15 -9.72 -4.30 1.70
N LYS A 16 -9.66 -4.90 2.89
CA LYS A 16 -8.60 -4.66 3.86
C LYS A 16 -7.72 -5.89 3.97
N PHE A 17 -6.43 -5.69 3.76
CA PHE A 17 -5.41 -6.71 3.90
C PHE A 17 -4.60 -6.46 5.17
N SER A 18 -4.15 -7.53 5.80
CA SER A 18 -3.21 -7.46 6.93
C SER A 18 -2.04 -8.40 6.68
N ARG A 19 -0.81 -7.86 6.67
CA ARG A 19 0.42 -8.65 6.49
C ARG A 19 1.54 -8.06 7.34
N LYS A 20 2.40 -8.93 7.86
CA LYS A 20 3.60 -8.52 8.59
C LYS A 20 4.66 -8.07 7.58
N CYS A 21 5.26 -6.89 7.81
CA CYS A 21 6.39 -6.44 7.04
C CYS A 21 7.59 -7.39 7.25
N PRO A 22 8.20 -7.93 6.20
CA PRO A 22 9.37 -8.79 6.33
C PRO A 22 10.64 -8.02 6.75
N ILE A 23 10.67 -6.69 6.62
CA ILE A 23 11.83 -5.85 6.92
C ILE A 23 11.82 -5.38 8.38
N CYS A 24 10.76 -4.69 8.86
CA CYS A 24 10.70 -4.17 10.23
C CYS A 24 9.82 -4.99 11.18
N GLY A 25 9.06 -5.96 10.66
CA GLY A 25 8.16 -6.80 11.46
C GLY A 25 6.84 -6.14 11.88
N GLU A 26 6.58 -4.90 11.50
CA GLU A 26 5.31 -4.21 11.80
C GLU A 26 4.13 -4.83 11.06
N MET A 27 2.93 -4.74 11.64
CA MET A 27 1.71 -5.21 11.00
C MET A 27 1.14 -4.13 10.09
N LEU A 28 1.08 -4.41 8.79
CA LEU A 28 0.57 -3.49 7.79
C LEU A 28 -0.90 -3.74 7.54
N ARG A 29 -1.65 -2.65 7.48
CA ARG A 29 -3.04 -2.63 7.02
C ARG A 29 -3.10 -1.79 5.77
N PHE A 30 -3.42 -2.41 4.65
CA PHE A 30 -3.51 -1.74 3.35
C PHE A 30 -4.81 -2.13 2.64
N GLY A 31 -5.19 -1.33 1.65
CA GLY A 31 -6.36 -1.57 0.82
C GLY A 31 -6.05 -1.19 -0.63
N ILE A 32 -6.91 -1.66 -1.52
CA ILE A 32 -6.77 -1.42 -2.96
C ILE A 32 -8.01 -0.65 -3.41
N GLU A 33 -7.78 0.40 -4.19
CA GLU A 33 -8.84 1.22 -4.77
C GLU A 33 -9.69 0.36 -5.71
N PRO A 34 -11.04 0.42 -5.62
CA PRO A 34 -11.94 -0.35 -6.47
C PRO A 34 -11.68 -0.16 -7.97
N GLU A 35 -11.22 1.01 -8.38
CA GLU A 35 -10.89 1.37 -9.76
C GLU A 35 -9.74 0.50 -10.29
N ILE A 36 -8.70 0.29 -9.48
CA ILE A 36 -7.55 -0.57 -9.83
C ILE A 36 -7.97 -2.04 -9.95
N ILE A 37 -8.87 -2.49 -9.08
CA ILE A 37 -9.42 -3.85 -9.13
C ILE A 37 -10.22 -4.05 -10.42
N LYS A 38 -11.04 -3.06 -10.80
CA LYS A 38 -11.87 -3.11 -12.01
C LYS A 38 -11.04 -3.00 -13.30
N SER A 39 -9.91 -2.30 -13.28
CA SER A 39 -9.06 -2.10 -14.46
C SER A 39 -7.96 -3.16 -14.62
N THR A 40 -7.79 -4.07 -13.66
CA THR A 40 -6.79 -5.14 -13.75
C THR A 40 -7.25 -6.22 -14.72
N GLU A 41 -6.40 -6.51 -15.73
CA GLU A 41 -6.67 -7.54 -16.75
C GLU A 41 -6.01 -8.90 -16.43
N PHE A 42 -4.98 -8.91 -15.58
CA PHE A 42 -4.16 -10.09 -15.31
C PHE A 42 -3.99 -10.35 -13.82
N TYR A 43 -3.95 -11.62 -13.45
CA TYR A 43 -3.76 -12.07 -12.08
C TYR A 43 -2.63 -13.10 -11.96
N PRO A 44 -1.88 -13.12 -10.85
CA PRO A 44 -1.95 -12.13 -9.77
C PRO A 44 -1.34 -10.78 -10.17
N PHE A 45 -1.96 -9.67 -9.77
CA PHE A 45 -1.44 -8.32 -10.04
C PHE A 45 -0.59 -7.82 -8.87
N PRO A 46 0.46 -7.02 -9.12
CA PRO A 46 1.29 -6.45 -8.07
C PRO A 46 0.66 -5.19 -7.48
N HIS A 47 0.72 -5.07 -6.16
CA HIS A 47 0.33 -3.87 -5.42
C HIS A 47 1.48 -3.42 -4.51
N ILE A 48 1.99 -2.21 -4.73
CA ILE A 48 3.13 -1.68 -3.97
C ILE A 48 2.64 -0.91 -2.73
N ILE A 49 3.27 -1.20 -1.60
CA ILE A 49 3.06 -0.56 -0.31
C ILE A 49 4.39 0.04 0.13
N LEU A 50 4.43 1.35 0.39
CA LEU A 50 5.58 2.04 0.94
C LEU A 50 5.31 2.39 2.40
N HIS A 51 6.19 2.01 3.32
CA HIS A 51 6.03 2.36 4.74
C HIS A 51 7.35 2.31 5.52
N GLY A 52 7.28 2.69 6.80
CA GLY A 52 8.38 2.56 7.76
C GLY A 52 9.34 3.75 7.80
N ASN A 53 10.33 3.64 8.69
CA ASN A 53 11.43 4.60 8.85
C ASN A 53 12.73 3.84 9.20
N PRO A 54 13.68 3.64 8.26
CA PRO A 54 13.70 4.17 6.89
C PRO A 54 12.60 3.56 6.00
N ILE A 55 12.17 4.32 4.98
CA ILE A 55 11.10 3.89 4.08
C ILE A 55 11.55 2.66 3.28
N HIS A 56 10.69 1.66 3.20
CA HIS A 56 10.88 0.46 2.41
C HIS A 56 9.60 0.06 1.67
N ALA A 57 9.75 -0.75 0.62
CA ALA A 57 8.66 -1.20 -0.24
C ALA A 57 8.31 -2.67 0.03
N ILE A 58 7.02 -2.97 -0.10
CA ILE A 58 6.49 -4.33 -0.19
C ILE A 58 5.62 -4.42 -1.43
N ILE A 59 5.80 -5.48 -2.20
CA ILE A 59 4.95 -5.81 -3.34
C ILE A 59 4.08 -6.99 -2.92
N ALA A 60 2.77 -6.78 -2.87
CA ALA A 60 1.79 -7.83 -2.63
C ALA A 60 1.18 -8.29 -3.96
N TYR A 61 1.25 -9.59 -4.24
CA TYR A 61 0.64 -10.19 -5.42
C TYR A 61 -0.77 -10.65 -5.08
N ILE A 62 -1.77 -10.02 -5.69
CA ILE A 62 -3.19 -10.21 -5.39
C ILE A 62 -3.85 -10.96 -6.53
N ASP A 63 -4.57 -12.04 -6.23
CA ASP A 63 -5.27 -12.82 -7.25
C ASP A 63 -6.71 -12.35 -7.52
N ALA A 64 -7.41 -13.06 -8.42
CA ALA A 64 -8.78 -12.76 -8.81
C ALA A 64 -9.79 -12.94 -7.67
N GLU A 65 -9.45 -13.74 -6.64
CA GLU A 65 -10.25 -13.90 -5.43
C GLU A 65 -9.91 -12.84 -4.36
N LEU A 66 -9.06 -11.87 -4.69
CA LEU A 66 -8.63 -10.78 -3.83
C LEU A 66 -7.94 -11.31 -2.57
N LYS A 67 -7.09 -12.31 -2.75
CA LYS A 67 -6.20 -12.90 -1.75
C LYS A 67 -4.75 -12.57 -2.09
N VAL A 68 -3.96 -12.25 -1.06
CA VAL A 68 -2.51 -12.10 -1.20
C VAL A 68 -1.88 -13.48 -1.38
N ARG A 69 -1.24 -13.71 -2.52
CA ARG A 69 -0.57 -14.98 -2.88
C ARG A 69 0.92 -14.97 -2.59
N ALA A 70 1.58 -13.83 -2.77
CA ALA A 70 3.00 -13.68 -2.49
C ALA A 70 3.32 -12.27 -1.98
N LEU A 71 4.45 -12.14 -1.29
CA LEU A 71 5.03 -10.87 -0.87
C LEU A 71 6.49 -10.83 -1.30
N GLU A 72 6.88 -9.72 -1.92
CA GLU A 72 8.28 -9.33 -2.12
C GLU A 72 8.55 -8.04 -1.35
N SER A 73 9.81 -7.78 -1.02
CA SER A 73 10.18 -6.58 -0.27
C SER A 73 11.50 -6.01 -0.72
N SER A 74 11.61 -4.68 -0.71
CA SER A 74 12.86 -3.96 -0.96
C SER A 74 13.14 -2.97 0.17
N PRO A 75 14.27 -3.09 0.88
CA PRO A 75 14.68 -2.12 1.90
C PRO A 75 15.21 -0.82 1.30
N SER A 76 15.49 -0.80 -0.01
CA SER A 76 15.98 0.36 -0.73
C SER A 76 14.95 0.79 -1.77
N ILE A 77 14.60 2.07 -1.77
CA ILE A 77 13.67 2.65 -2.72
C ILE A 77 14.26 3.94 -3.29
N GLU A 78 14.01 4.18 -4.57
CA GLU A 78 14.28 5.44 -5.22
C GLU A 78 12.99 5.92 -5.89
N ILE A 79 12.61 7.17 -5.63
CA ILE A 79 11.44 7.81 -6.23
C ILE A 79 11.95 9.00 -7.03
N LEU A 80 11.88 8.89 -8.35
CA LEU A 80 12.26 9.99 -9.26
C LEU A 80 11.25 11.13 -9.12
N ARG A 81 11.75 12.32 -8.81
CA ARG A 81 10.93 13.52 -8.52
C ARG A 81 10.76 14.39 -9.75
N GLU A 82 10.18 13.81 -10.79
CA GLU A 82 9.69 14.60 -11.91
C GLU A 82 8.37 15.28 -11.50
N GLY A 83 8.08 16.47 -12.01
CA GLY A 83 6.95 17.30 -11.54
C GLY A 83 5.59 16.59 -11.59
N ALA A 84 5.38 15.72 -12.58
CA ALA A 84 4.17 14.90 -12.68
C ALA A 84 4.11 13.80 -11.60
N THR A 85 5.19 13.03 -11.44
CA THR A 85 5.30 11.92 -10.48
C THR A 85 5.13 12.38 -9.04
N PHE A 86 5.70 13.54 -8.70
CA PHE A 86 5.59 14.09 -7.34
C PHE A 86 4.15 14.46 -6.95
N ASN A 87 3.39 15.05 -7.87
CA ASN A 87 1.99 15.41 -7.63
C ASN A 87 1.13 14.16 -7.41
N SER A 88 1.31 13.13 -8.24
CA SER A 88 0.61 11.85 -8.07
C SER A 88 0.96 11.18 -6.73
N LEU A 89 2.23 11.24 -6.32
CA LEU A 89 2.66 10.72 -5.03
C LEU A 89 2.00 11.48 -3.86
N LEU A 90 1.96 12.81 -3.92
CA LEU A 90 1.30 13.63 -2.89
C LEU A 90 -0.19 13.37 -2.79
N GLN A 91 -0.89 13.26 -3.93
CA GLN A 91 -2.30 12.90 -3.98
C GLN A 91 -2.53 11.56 -3.28
N LYS A 92 -1.72 10.54 -3.59
CA LYS A 92 -1.82 9.23 -2.96
C LYS A 92 -1.48 9.27 -1.46
N TRP A 93 -0.52 10.09 -1.06
CA TRP A 93 -0.15 10.24 0.36
C TRP A 93 -1.26 10.92 1.17
N SER A 94 -1.93 11.90 0.58
CA SER A 94 -3.04 12.63 1.20
C SER A 94 -4.31 11.79 1.35
N ASN A 95 -4.42 10.70 0.58
CA ASN A 95 -5.52 9.77 0.61
C ASN A 95 -4.99 8.32 0.72
N PRO A 96 -4.60 7.87 1.92
CA PRO A 96 -3.90 6.58 2.11
C PRO A 96 -4.74 5.35 1.76
N PHE A 97 -5.98 5.54 1.29
CA PHE A 97 -6.92 4.51 0.88
C PHE A 97 -7.89 5.08 -0.14
#